data_AF-A0ABD1EJK0-F1
#
_entry.id   AF-A0ABD1EJK0-F1
#
_cell.length_a   1.000
_cell.length_b   1.000
_cell.length_c   1.000
_cell.angle_alpha   90.00
_cell.angle_beta   90.00
_cell.angle_gamma   90.00
#
_symmetry.space_group_name_H-M   'P 1'
#
loop_
_entity.id
_entity.type
_entity.pdbx_description
1 polymer ?
#
loop_
_entity_poly.entity_id
_entity_poly.type
_entity_poly.pdbx_seq_one_letter_code
_entity_poly.pdbx_strand_id
1 'polypeptide(L)'
;MGKSSNEDPKLKHLSNTEVVITSLAAGATAGALAKTTIAPLDRTKINFQISHRPYSTRKALKFLLETFRKEGFFALWRGNSATMARIVPYSAIQFTAHEQWKRVLKVDQNNGPNERLFLAGALAGLTSQALTYPFDLARARMAVTHKFEYSTLRQVFVKIYSIEGSRAFWRGFVPTMVGVIPYAGMSFFTYDTLKRLYREHVNNSFVIHPVASLIFGAIAGIISQSTSYPFDIVRRRMQTDSSGLYPNMYQTVLYVYR
;
A
#
# COMPACT_ATOMS: atom_id res chain seq x y z
N MET A 1 -18.03 36.23 6.33
CA MET A 1 -19.41 35.79 6.00
C MET A 1 -19.44 35.53 4.51
N GLY A 2 -19.41 34.27 4.05
CA GLY A 2 -19.39 33.99 2.61
C GLY A 2 -18.91 32.60 2.23
N LYS A 3 -19.89 31.69 2.09
CA LYS A 3 -19.88 30.44 1.31
C LYS A 3 -19.07 29.27 1.86
N SER A 4 -19.62 28.68 2.93
CA SER A 4 -19.49 27.25 3.17
C SER A 4 -20.16 26.49 2.02
N SER A 5 -19.45 25.48 1.54
CA SER A 5 -19.81 24.45 0.59
C SER A 5 -21.28 24.01 0.66
N ASN A 6 -21.84 23.73 -0.52
CA ASN A 6 -23.03 22.90 -0.71
C ASN A 6 -22.83 21.54 0.00
N GLU A 7 -23.15 21.47 1.28
CA GLU A 7 -23.29 20.22 2.00
C GLU A 7 -24.74 19.74 1.86
N ASP A 8 -24.89 18.47 1.48
CA ASP A 8 -26.19 17.84 1.24
C ASP A 8 -27.13 18.03 2.44
N PRO A 9 -28.40 18.43 2.22
CA PRO A 9 -29.36 18.72 3.29
C PRO A 9 -29.69 17.51 4.19
N LYS A 10 -29.28 16.29 3.80
CA LYS A 10 -29.41 15.07 4.60
C LYS A 10 -28.38 14.95 5.74
N LEU A 11 -27.26 15.70 5.69
CA LEU A 11 -26.20 15.63 6.69
C LEU A 11 -26.48 16.47 7.95
N LYS A 12 -27.47 17.37 7.92
CA LYS A 12 -27.82 18.25 9.06
C LYS A 12 -28.43 17.54 10.28
N HIS A 13 -28.81 16.26 10.15
CA HIS A 13 -29.52 15.53 11.19
C HIS A 13 -28.67 14.48 11.93
N LEU A 14 -27.39 14.33 11.56
CA LEU A 14 -26.48 13.35 12.14
C LEU A 14 -25.54 14.01 13.14
N SER A 15 -25.35 13.38 14.30
CA SER A 15 -24.34 13.78 15.28
C SER A 15 -22.93 13.66 14.68
N ASN A 16 -22.00 14.55 15.07
CA ASN A 16 -20.61 14.50 14.61
C ASN A 16 -19.97 13.11 14.79
N THR A 17 -20.34 12.41 15.86
CA THR A 17 -19.90 11.03 16.13
C THR A 17 -20.44 10.05 15.10
N GLU A 18 -21.70 10.19 14.71
CA GLU A 18 -22.33 9.32 13.69
C GLU A 18 -21.71 9.54 12.31
N VAL A 19 -21.42 10.80 11.93
CA VAL A 19 -20.75 11.13 10.67
C VAL A 19 -19.34 10.52 10.61
N VAL A 20 -18.58 10.60 11.71
CA VAL A 20 -17.23 10.01 11.78
C VAL A 20 -17.28 8.49 11.71
N ILE A 21 -18.16 7.84 12.49
CA ILE A 21 -18.29 6.37 12.50
C ILE A 21 -18.76 5.86 11.14
N THR A 22 -19.77 6.48 10.55
CA THR A 22 -20.30 6.07 9.23
C THR A 22 -19.26 6.25 8.13
N SER A 23 -18.53 7.37 8.12
CA SER A 23 -17.45 7.62 7.16
C SER A 23 -16.28 6.64 7.32
N LEU A 24 -15.88 6.33 8.56
CA LEU A 24 -14.85 5.34 8.84
C LEU A 24 -15.28 3.93 8.42
N ALA A 25 -16.52 3.53 8.74
CA ALA A 25 -17.05 2.22 8.37
C ALA A 25 -17.18 2.09 6.85
N ALA A 26 -17.70 3.12 6.17
CA ALA A 26 -17.81 3.14 4.71
C ALA A 26 -16.42 3.07 4.05
N GLY A 27 -15.46 3.88 4.52
CA GLY A 27 -14.09 3.88 4.02
C GLY A 27 -13.37 2.55 4.25
N ALA A 28 -13.50 1.96 5.44
CA ALA A 28 -12.92 0.66 5.77
C ALA A 28 -13.53 -0.46 4.91
N THR A 29 -14.85 -0.47 4.74
CA THR A 29 -15.56 -1.47 3.93
C THR A 29 -15.19 -1.33 2.45
N ALA A 30 -15.20 -0.12 1.90
CA ALA A 30 -14.79 0.14 0.53
C ALA A 30 -13.32 -0.29 0.30
N GLY A 31 -12.42 0.04 1.22
CA GLY A 31 -11.02 -0.37 1.17
C GLY A 31 -10.84 -1.89 1.24
N ALA A 32 -11.56 -2.56 2.14
CA ALA A 32 -11.53 -4.02 2.29
C ALA A 32 -12.05 -4.73 1.04
N LEU A 33 -13.16 -4.26 0.46
CA LEU A 33 -13.71 -4.78 -0.79
C LEU A 33 -12.73 -4.58 -1.94
N ALA A 34 -12.20 -3.37 -2.13
CA ALA A 34 -11.23 -3.09 -3.19
C ALA A 34 -9.99 -3.99 -3.09
N LYS A 35 -9.42 -4.16 -1.90
CA LYS A 35 -8.27 -5.05 -1.67
C LYS A 35 -8.61 -6.52 -1.87
N THR A 36 -9.81 -6.94 -1.51
CA THR A 36 -10.26 -8.33 -1.70
C THR A 36 -10.49 -8.64 -3.18
N THR A 37 -11.06 -7.70 -3.94
CA THR A 37 -11.26 -7.87 -5.39
C THR A 37 -9.93 -8.04 -6.14
N ILE A 38 -8.90 -7.28 -5.77
CA ILE A 38 -7.59 -7.35 -6.43
C ILE A 38 -6.65 -8.44 -5.86
N ALA A 39 -7.00 -9.06 -4.73
CA ALA A 39 -6.12 -10.00 -4.03
C ALA A 39 -5.59 -11.18 -4.88
N PRO A 40 -6.39 -11.80 -5.79
CA PRO A 40 -5.86 -12.83 -6.71
C PRO A 40 -4.75 -12.33 -7.63
N LEU A 41 -4.89 -11.10 -8.13
CA LEU A 41 -3.88 -10.48 -8.98
C LEU A 41 -2.66 -10.07 -8.18
N ASP A 42 -2.84 -9.56 -6.96
CA ASP A 42 -1.74 -9.26 -6.04
C ASP A 42 -0.94 -10.53 -5.67
N ARG A 43 -1.62 -11.66 -5.40
CA ARG A 43 -0.94 -12.96 -5.16
C ARG A 43 -0.12 -13.36 -6.38
N THR A 44 -0.69 -13.24 -7.57
CA THR A 44 0.00 -13.55 -8.82
C THR A 44 1.22 -12.64 -9.01
N LYS A 45 1.07 -11.32 -8.83
CA LYS A 45 2.17 -10.35 -8.89
C LYS A 45 3.31 -10.74 -7.95
N ILE A 46 3.02 -11.03 -6.68
CA ILE A 46 4.06 -11.41 -5.70
C ILE A 46 4.80 -12.67 -6.15
N ASN A 47 4.09 -13.71 -6.62
CA ASN A 47 4.71 -14.95 -7.11
C ASN A 47 5.64 -14.71 -8.31
N PHE A 48 5.28 -13.81 -9.22
CA PHE A 48 6.16 -13.43 -10.33
C PHE A 48 7.35 -12.57 -9.88
N GLN A 49 7.17 -11.68 -8.91
CA GLN A 49 8.26 -10.83 -8.39
C GLN A 49 9.39 -11.65 -7.71
N ILE A 50 9.03 -12.76 -7.07
CA ILE A 50 10.01 -13.65 -6.44
C ILE A 50 10.56 -14.71 -7.41
N SER A 51 9.86 -14.97 -8.52
CA SER A 51 10.29 -15.94 -9.52
C SER A 51 11.39 -15.35 -10.40
N HIS A 52 12.29 -16.22 -10.88
CA HIS A 52 13.23 -15.88 -11.96
C HIS A 52 12.58 -15.93 -13.35
N ARG A 53 11.31 -16.34 -13.45
CA ARG A 53 10.61 -16.47 -14.73
C ARG A 53 10.15 -15.10 -15.23
N PRO A 54 10.41 -14.75 -16.50
CA PRO A 54 9.91 -13.51 -17.06
C PRO A 54 8.39 -13.49 -17.07
N TYR A 55 7.83 -12.33 -16.75
CA TYR A 55 6.39 -12.11 -16.76
C TYR A 55 5.81 -12.31 -18.16
N SER A 56 4.65 -12.95 -18.22
CA SER A 56 3.83 -13.05 -19.43
C SER A 56 2.38 -13.21 -19.01
N THR A 57 1.47 -12.51 -19.69
CA THR A 57 0.03 -12.56 -19.40
C THR A 57 -0.51 -13.99 -19.46
N ARG A 58 -0.08 -14.78 -20.44
CA ARG A 58 -0.43 -16.21 -20.55
C ARG A 58 0.05 -17.02 -19.36
N LYS A 59 1.26 -16.76 -18.87
CA LYS A 59 1.82 -17.44 -17.69
C LYS A 59 1.11 -17.02 -16.40
N ALA A 60 0.73 -15.75 -16.28
CA ALA A 60 -0.05 -15.25 -15.14
C ALA A 60 -1.44 -15.89 -15.10
N LEU A 61 -2.13 -15.98 -16.25
CA LEU A 61 -3.41 -16.67 -16.35
C LEU A 61 -3.27 -18.17 -16.05
N LYS A 62 -2.20 -18.80 -16.55
CA LYS A 62 -1.88 -20.20 -16.24
C LYS A 62 -1.66 -20.40 -14.74
N PHE A 63 -0.94 -19.51 -14.06
CA PHE A 63 -0.76 -19.56 -12.60
C PHE A 63 -2.10 -19.49 -11.85
N LEU A 64 -2.99 -18.57 -12.25
CA LEU A 64 -4.33 -18.46 -11.66
C LEU A 64 -5.14 -19.74 -11.86
N LEU A 65 -5.19 -20.27 -13.08
CA LEU A 65 -5.94 -21.49 -13.42
C LEU A 65 -5.37 -22.73 -12.71
N GLU A 66 -4.05 -22.88 -12.66
CA GLU A 66 -3.40 -23.97 -11.96
C GLU A 66 -3.63 -23.89 -10.46
N THR A 67 -3.55 -22.70 -9.87
CA THR A 67 -3.86 -22.48 -8.45
C THR A 67 -5.31 -22.85 -8.15
N PHE A 68 -6.25 -22.43 -8.98
CA PHE A 68 -7.66 -22.78 -8.84
C PHE A 68 -7.87 -24.30 -8.91
N ARG A 69 -7.25 -24.98 -9.88
CA ARG A 69 -7.40 -26.44 -10.07
C ARG A 69 -6.71 -27.28 -8.99
N LYS A 70 -5.53 -26.87 -8.51
CA LYS A 70 -4.71 -27.65 -7.56
C LYS A 70 -5.02 -27.33 -6.10
N GLU A 71 -5.21 -26.06 -5.76
CA GLU A 71 -5.37 -25.59 -4.38
C GLU A 71 -6.83 -25.20 -4.03
N GLY A 72 -7.69 -25.05 -5.04
CA GLY A 72 -9.07 -24.64 -4.91
C GLY A 72 -9.30 -23.14 -5.05
N PHE A 73 -10.57 -22.74 -5.15
CA PHE A 73 -10.99 -21.34 -5.39
C PHE A 73 -10.43 -20.34 -4.37
N PHE A 74 -10.61 -20.62 -3.07
CA PHE A 74 -10.18 -19.73 -1.99
C PHE A 74 -8.66 -19.57 -1.89
N ALA A 75 -7.88 -20.45 -2.53
CA ALA A 75 -6.44 -20.31 -2.54
C ALA A 75 -6.01 -19.01 -3.24
N LEU A 76 -6.74 -18.53 -4.25
CA LEU A 76 -6.38 -17.28 -4.95
C LEU A 76 -6.23 -16.08 -4.00
N TRP A 77 -6.91 -16.09 -2.85
CA TRP A 77 -6.85 -15.06 -1.81
C TRP A 77 -5.83 -15.32 -0.70
N ARG A 78 -4.90 -16.28 -0.85
CA ARG A 78 -3.86 -16.50 0.17
C ARG A 78 -3.08 -15.21 0.45
N GLY A 79 -2.94 -14.90 1.74
CA GLY A 79 -2.33 -13.67 2.23
C GLY A 79 -3.30 -12.49 2.39
N ASN A 80 -4.52 -12.55 1.84
CA ASN A 80 -5.50 -11.47 2.01
C ASN A 80 -5.92 -11.28 3.47
N SER A 81 -5.92 -12.34 4.29
CA SER A 81 -6.20 -12.25 5.72
C SER A 81 -5.20 -11.32 6.45
N ALA A 82 -3.93 -11.36 6.09
CA ALA A 82 -2.92 -10.43 6.62
C ALA A 82 -3.21 -8.98 6.17
N THR A 83 -3.61 -8.79 4.91
CA THR A 83 -4.05 -7.47 4.42
C THR A 83 -5.23 -6.93 5.22
N MET A 84 -6.25 -7.77 5.47
CA MET A 84 -7.45 -7.35 6.20
C MET A 84 -7.13 -7.05 7.67
N ALA A 85 -6.35 -7.91 8.33
CA ALA A 85 -5.90 -7.70 9.71
C ALA A 85 -5.09 -6.41 9.87
N ARG A 86 -4.42 -5.95 8.81
CA ARG A 86 -3.61 -4.72 8.81
C ARG A 86 -4.43 -3.43 8.72
N ILE A 87 -5.62 -3.43 8.10
CA ILE A 87 -6.36 -2.20 7.76
C ILE A 87 -6.65 -1.36 9.01
N VAL A 88 -7.27 -1.95 10.03
CA VAL A 88 -7.70 -1.22 11.22
C VAL A 88 -6.51 -0.69 12.03
N PRO A 89 -5.49 -1.51 12.38
CA PRO A 89 -4.31 -1.01 13.09
C PRO A 89 -3.56 0.07 12.31
N TYR A 90 -3.44 -0.08 10.99
CA TYR A 90 -2.75 0.89 10.14
C TYR A 90 -3.44 2.26 10.19
N SER A 91 -4.76 2.30 10.01
CA SER A 91 -5.53 3.55 10.09
C SER A 91 -5.45 4.19 11.47
N ALA A 92 -5.65 3.42 12.54
CA ALA A 92 -5.61 3.94 13.91
C ALA A 92 -4.24 4.56 14.26
N ILE A 93 -3.15 3.88 13.90
CA ILE A 93 -1.79 4.36 14.13
C ILE A 93 -1.52 5.58 13.24
N GLN A 94 -1.93 5.56 11.98
CA GLN A 94 -1.70 6.69 11.07
C GLN A 94 -2.40 7.96 11.56
N PHE A 95 -3.67 7.89 11.97
CA PHE A 95 -4.38 9.06 12.51
C PHE A 95 -3.72 9.57 13.80
N THR A 96 -3.42 8.66 14.73
CA THR A 96 -2.78 9.04 16.00
C THR A 96 -1.41 9.66 15.76
N ALA A 97 -0.58 9.05 14.91
CA ALA A 97 0.74 9.56 14.57
C ALA A 97 0.66 10.91 13.86
N HIS A 98 -0.33 11.12 12.98
CA HIS A 98 -0.52 12.39 12.30
C HIS A 98 -0.77 13.53 13.29
N GLU A 99 -1.66 13.33 14.26
CA GLU A 99 -1.93 14.30 15.31
C GLU A 99 -0.68 14.60 16.17
N GLN A 100 0.09 13.57 16.52
CA GLN A 100 1.34 13.77 17.27
C GLN A 100 2.38 14.56 16.46
N TRP A 101 2.61 14.19 15.20
CA TRP A 101 3.55 14.88 14.32
C TRP A 101 3.14 16.32 14.04
N LYS A 102 1.83 16.61 13.88
CA LYS A 102 1.32 17.97 13.76
C LYS A 102 1.66 18.82 14.98
N ARG A 103 1.52 18.28 16.20
CA ARG A 103 1.87 18.96 17.46
C ARG A 103 3.36 19.21 17.55
N VAL A 104 4.18 18.19 17.28
CA VAL A 104 5.64 18.28 17.31
C VAL A 104 6.17 19.33 16.32
N LEU A 105 5.62 19.34 15.10
CA LEU A 105 6.01 20.28 14.04
C LEU A 105 5.32 21.65 14.15
N LYS A 106 4.48 21.86 15.18
CA LYS A 106 3.73 23.10 15.44
C LYS A 106 2.99 23.61 14.20
N VAL A 107 2.31 22.69 13.50
CA VAL A 107 1.60 23.00 12.24
C VAL A 107 0.50 24.04 12.46
N ASP A 108 -0.23 23.93 13.57
CA ASP A 108 -1.41 24.75 13.85
C ASP A 108 -1.10 26.15 14.41
N GLN A 109 0.16 26.45 14.77
CA GLN A 109 0.50 27.69 15.48
C GLN A 109 0.64 28.94 14.57
N ASN A 110 0.70 28.82 13.24
CA ASN A 110 1.12 29.95 12.40
C ASN A 110 0.56 29.99 10.96
N ASN A 111 -0.58 29.36 10.65
CA ASN A 111 -0.94 29.08 9.23
C ASN A 111 0.28 28.49 8.51
N GLY A 112 0.90 27.48 9.13
CA GLY A 112 2.20 26.97 8.70
C GLY A 112 2.16 26.57 7.22
N PRO A 113 3.28 26.71 6.48
CA PRO A 113 3.33 26.37 5.07
C PRO A 113 2.89 24.91 4.86
N ASN A 114 2.24 24.64 3.72
CA ASN A 114 1.74 23.32 3.30
C ASN A 114 2.79 22.19 3.47
N GLU A 115 4.07 22.55 3.45
CA GLU A 115 5.22 21.67 3.68
C GLU A 115 5.23 20.99 5.04
N ARG A 116 4.89 21.69 6.14
CA ARG A 116 4.90 21.10 7.48
C ARG A 116 3.77 20.09 7.66
N LEU A 117 2.61 20.38 7.08
CA LEU A 117 1.47 19.46 7.04
C LEU A 117 1.80 18.22 6.20
N PHE A 118 2.45 18.42 5.05
CA PHE A 118 2.94 17.32 4.22
C PHE A 118 3.95 16.45 4.99
N LEU A 119 4.91 17.06 5.68
CA LEU A 119 5.89 16.35 6.49
C LEU A 119 5.22 15.56 7.63
N ALA A 120 4.26 16.15 8.33
CA ALA A 120 3.48 15.46 9.36
C ALA A 120 2.73 14.25 8.78
N GLY A 121 2.15 14.38 7.59
CA GLY A 121 1.51 13.28 6.86
C GLY A 121 2.49 12.18 6.46
N ALA A 122 3.64 12.54 5.92
CA ALA A 122 4.69 11.60 5.51
C ALA A 122 5.24 10.82 6.71
N LEU A 123 5.58 11.50 7.80
CA LEU A 123 6.08 10.88 9.03
C LEU A 123 5.03 9.97 9.67
N ALA A 124 3.76 10.36 9.66
CA ALA A 124 2.66 9.51 10.14
C ALA A 124 2.54 8.22 9.32
N GLY A 125 2.63 8.32 7.99
CA GLY A 125 2.63 7.17 7.08
C GLY A 125 3.83 6.24 7.28
N LEU A 126 5.02 6.79 7.49
CA LEU A 126 6.22 6.00 7.81
C LEU A 126 6.08 5.30 9.16
N THR A 127 5.54 5.99 10.17
CA THR A 127 5.31 5.45 11.51
C THR A 127 4.31 4.29 11.47
N SER A 128 3.16 4.48 10.81
CA SER A 128 2.15 3.44 10.67
C SER A 128 2.65 2.26 9.85
N GLN A 129 3.41 2.51 8.79
CA GLN A 129 4.02 1.47 7.96
C GLN A 129 5.08 0.66 8.73
N ALA A 130 5.87 1.29 9.60
CA ALA A 130 6.86 0.62 10.45
C ALA A 130 6.19 -0.28 11.50
N LEU A 131 5.21 0.25 12.23
CA LEU A 131 4.52 -0.50 13.29
C LEU A 131 3.66 -1.63 12.75
N THR A 132 3.11 -1.49 11.54
CA THR A 132 2.30 -2.55 10.89
C THR A 132 3.09 -3.41 9.90
N TYR A 133 4.40 -3.20 9.79
CA TYR A 133 5.26 -3.93 8.86
C TYR A 133 5.22 -5.46 9.01
N PRO A 134 5.10 -6.05 10.22
CA PRO A 134 5.00 -7.51 10.37
C PRO A 134 3.85 -8.14 9.58
N PHE A 135 2.71 -7.43 9.43
CA PHE A 135 1.60 -7.89 8.60
C PHE A 135 1.92 -7.88 7.11
N ASP A 136 2.73 -6.93 6.65
CA ASP A 136 3.20 -6.90 5.25
C ASP A 136 4.13 -8.06 4.92
N LEU A 137 5.01 -8.42 5.86
CA LEU A 137 5.85 -9.60 5.73
C LEU A 137 4.98 -10.87 5.71
N ALA A 138 4.08 -11.02 6.69
CA ALA A 138 3.21 -12.18 6.79
C ALA A 138 2.37 -12.37 5.52
N ARG A 139 1.84 -11.27 4.95
CA ARG A 139 1.14 -11.28 3.66
C ARG A 139 2.00 -11.85 2.55
N ALA A 140 3.23 -11.35 2.38
CA ALA A 140 4.13 -11.79 1.31
C ALA A 140 4.48 -13.28 1.44
N ARG A 141 4.81 -13.73 2.66
CA ARG A 141 5.09 -15.15 2.96
C ARG A 141 3.90 -16.05 2.65
N MET A 142 2.71 -15.67 3.10
CA MET A 142 1.48 -16.43 2.84
C MET A 142 1.12 -16.50 1.36
N ALA A 143 1.41 -15.46 0.58
CA ALA A 143 1.06 -15.41 -0.83
C ALA A 143 1.87 -16.39 -1.69
N VAL A 144 3.12 -16.68 -1.28
CA VAL A 144 4.06 -17.54 -2.01
C VAL A 144 4.13 -18.97 -1.47
N THR A 145 3.73 -19.19 -0.23
CA THR A 145 3.80 -20.51 0.39
C THR A 145 2.52 -21.30 0.16
N HIS A 146 2.66 -22.61 -0.07
CA HIS A 146 1.53 -23.53 -0.19
C HIS A 146 0.73 -23.67 1.12
N LYS A 147 -0.56 -24.06 1.00
CA LYS A 147 -1.49 -24.22 2.13
C LYS A 147 -0.98 -25.16 3.22
N PHE A 148 -0.23 -26.18 2.83
CA PHE A 148 0.24 -27.23 3.73
C PHE A 148 1.28 -26.74 4.74
N GLU A 149 2.04 -25.68 4.43
CA GLU A 149 3.07 -25.17 5.33
C GLU A 149 2.57 -24.10 6.32
N TYR A 150 1.49 -23.38 5.95
CA TYR A 150 0.85 -22.34 6.78
C TYR A 150 -0.65 -22.31 6.53
N SER A 151 -1.47 -22.83 7.43
CA SER A 151 -2.93 -22.83 7.25
C SER A 151 -3.58 -21.52 7.68
N THR A 152 -3.01 -20.85 8.68
CA THR A 152 -3.56 -19.61 9.28
C THR A 152 -2.52 -18.51 9.44
N LEU A 153 -3.00 -17.26 9.55
CA LEU A 153 -2.13 -16.10 9.81
C LEU A 153 -1.33 -16.27 11.11
N ARG A 154 -1.96 -16.78 12.17
CA ARG A 154 -1.30 -17.03 13.45
C ARG A 154 -0.11 -17.99 13.31
N GLN A 155 -0.27 -19.08 12.56
CA GLN A 155 0.82 -20.03 12.32
C GLN A 155 2.02 -19.37 11.63
N VAL A 156 1.78 -18.44 10.70
CA VAL A 156 2.86 -17.71 10.02
C VAL A 156 3.65 -16.89 11.02
N PHE A 157 2.99 -16.13 11.89
CA PHE A 157 3.66 -15.36 12.94
C PHE A 157 4.44 -16.25 13.90
N VAL A 158 3.81 -17.31 14.41
CA VAL A 158 4.45 -18.23 15.36
C VAL A 158 5.70 -18.86 14.75
N LYS A 159 5.60 -19.37 13.52
CA LYS A 159 6.70 -20.08 12.86
C LYS A 159 7.83 -19.14 12.42
N ILE A 160 7.54 -17.92 11.97
CA ILE A 160 8.57 -16.90 11.72
C ILE A 160 9.31 -16.59 13.03
N TYR A 161 8.57 -16.37 14.12
CA TYR A 161 9.18 -16.07 15.41
C TYR A 161 10.03 -17.23 15.95
N SER A 162 9.55 -18.47 15.86
CA SER A 162 10.23 -19.64 16.43
C SER A 162 11.42 -20.13 15.60
N ILE A 163 11.37 -20.00 14.27
CA ILE A 163 12.43 -20.51 13.38
C ILE A 163 13.43 -19.40 13.01
N GLU A 164 12.95 -18.23 12.61
CA GLU A 164 13.79 -17.16 12.05
C GLU A 164 14.11 -16.06 13.09
N GLY A 165 13.37 -16.05 14.20
CA GLY A 165 13.51 -15.05 15.27
C GLY A 165 12.75 -13.74 14.99
N SER A 166 12.72 -12.86 15.99
CA SER A 166 11.98 -11.59 15.92
C SER A 166 12.47 -10.69 14.79
N ARG A 167 13.79 -10.60 14.56
CA ARG A 167 14.38 -9.75 13.51
C ARG A 167 13.86 -10.08 12.10
N ALA A 168 13.41 -11.30 11.86
CA ALA A 168 12.87 -11.71 10.56
C ALA A 168 11.65 -10.88 10.13
N PHE A 169 10.84 -10.39 11.08
CA PHE A 169 9.67 -9.56 10.79
C PHE A 169 10.00 -8.26 10.05
N TRP A 170 11.25 -7.80 10.11
CA TRP A 170 11.71 -6.55 9.49
C TRP A 170 12.49 -6.75 8.18
N ARG A 171 12.59 -8.00 7.67
CA ARG A 171 13.22 -8.26 6.37
C ARG A 171 12.48 -7.53 5.25
N GLY A 172 13.23 -6.80 4.42
CA GLY A 172 12.69 -5.97 3.33
C GLY A 172 12.14 -4.61 3.78
N PHE A 173 12.28 -4.22 5.06
CA PHE A 173 11.81 -2.92 5.53
C PHE A 173 12.55 -1.76 4.85
N VAL A 174 13.88 -1.84 4.75
CA VAL A 174 14.70 -0.81 4.08
C VAL A 174 14.28 -0.55 2.63
N PRO A 175 14.22 -1.55 1.73
CA PRO A 175 13.75 -1.30 0.35
C PRO A 175 12.28 -0.86 0.31
N THR A 176 11.46 -1.20 1.30
CA THR A 176 10.10 -0.64 1.43
C THR A 176 10.15 0.87 1.64
N MET A 177 10.97 1.35 2.59
CA MET A 177 11.09 2.78 2.89
C MET A 177 11.72 3.54 1.72
N VAL A 178 12.82 3.02 1.16
CA VAL A 178 13.50 3.66 0.03
C VAL A 178 12.59 3.70 -1.20
N GLY A 179 11.82 2.65 -1.47
CA GLY A 179 10.92 2.58 -2.63
C GLY A 179 9.73 3.56 -2.57
N VAL A 180 9.35 4.03 -1.37
CA VAL A 180 8.29 5.04 -1.22
C VAL A 180 8.71 6.40 -1.81
N ILE A 181 9.99 6.76 -1.72
CA ILE A 181 10.51 8.04 -2.20
C ILE A 181 10.31 8.23 -3.72
N PRO A 182 10.82 7.35 -4.60
CA PRO A 182 10.62 7.48 -6.04
C PRO A 182 9.16 7.32 -6.44
N TYR A 183 8.40 6.46 -5.73
CA TYR A 183 6.97 6.31 -5.98
C TYR A 183 6.22 7.62 -5.73
N ALA A 184 6.36 8.21 -4.54
CA ALA A 184 5.68 9.44 -4.18
C ALA A 184 6.13 10.61 -5.06
N GLY A 185 7.45 10.77 -5.25
CA GLY A 185 8.01 11.85 -6.06
C GLY A 185 7.49 11.84 -7.50
N MET A 186 7.52 10.69 -8.17
CA MET A 186 7.01 10.55 -9.53
C MET A 186 5.49 10.70 -9.62
N SER A 187 4.77 10.29 -8.56
CA SER A 187 3.30 10.37 -8.52
C SER A 187 2.85 11.81 -8.47
N PHE A 188 3.39 12.59 -7.53
CA PHE A 188 3.10 14.02 -7.43
C PHE A 188 3.58 14.78 -8.67
N PHE A 189 4.81 14.52 -9.14
CA PHE A 189 5.34 15.17 -10.33
C PHE A 189 4.46 14.96 -11.56
N THR A 190 4.07 13.71 -11.83
CA THR A 190 3.22 13.38 -12.98
C THR A 190 1.83 13.96 -12.83
N TYR A 191 1.20 13.81 -11.65
CA TYR A 191 -0.14 14.30 -11.40
C TYR A 191 -0.23 15.83 -11.57
N ASP A 192 0.70 16.57 -10.97
CA ASP A 192 0.74 18.03 -11.05
C ASP A 192 1.07 18.53 -12.46
N THR A 193 1.94 17.83 -13.18
CA THR A 193 2.24 18.14 -14.59
C THR A 193 1.00 17.96 -15.47
N LEU A 194 0.29 16.83 -15.36
CA LEU A 194 -0.94 16.58 -16.13
C LEU A 194 -2.04 17.60 -15.78
N LYS A 195 -2.17 17.93 -14.50
CA LYS A 195 -3.09 18.95 -14.01
C LYS A 195 -2.78 20.33 -14.57
N ARG A 196 -1.50 20.72 -14.66
CA ARG A 196 -1.07 21.99 -15.26
C ARG A 196 -1.41 22.03 -16.76
N LEU A 197 -1.02 20.99 -17.51
CA LEU A 197 -1.30 20.90 -18.94
C LEU A 197 -2.81 20.94 -19.25
N TYR A 198 -3.63 20.29 -18.43
CA TYR A 198 -5.08 20.32 -18.57
C TYR A 198 -5.67 21.72 -18.35
N ARG A 199 -5.19 22.45 -17.35
CA ARG A 199 -5.63 23.83 -17.06
C ARG A 199 -5.27 24.80 -18.19
N GLU A 200 -4.11 24.62 -18.80
CA GLU A 200 -3.65 25.40 -19.95
C GLU A 200 -4.54 25.16 -21.19
N HIS A 201 -4.99 23.91 -21.41
CA HIS A 201 -5.87 23.58 -22.53
C HIS A 201 -7.34 23.98 -22.31
N VAL A 202 -7.82 23.97 -21.06
CA VAL A 202 -9.22 24.26 -20.71
C VAL A 202 -9.32 25.63 -20.04
N ASN A 203 -8.90 26.69 -20.75
CA ASN A 203 -9.08 28.12 -20.44
C ASN A 203 -9.32 28.46 -18.95
N ASN A 204 -8.40 28.05 -18.07
CA ASN A 204 -8.43 28.36 -16.63
C ASN A 204 -9.73 28.02 -15.85
N SER A 205 -10.49 27.00 -16.27
CA SER A 205 -11.55 26.48 -15.39
C SER A 205 -10.92 25.91 -14.10
N PHE A 206 -11.25 26.50 -12.95
CA PHE A 206 -10.72 26.09 -11.65
C PHE A 206 -11.11 24.66 -11.26
N VAL A 207 -12.17 24.13 -11.87
CA VAL A 207 -12.74 22.81 -11.58
C VAL A 207 -12.24 21.80 -12.60
N ILE A 208 -11.45 20.83 -12.13
CA ILE A 208 -11.04 19.69 -12.95
C ILE A 208 -12.16 18.66 -12.89
N HIS A 209 -12.58 18.14 -14.04
CA HIS A 209 -13.58 17.07 -14.06
C HIS A 209 -13.10 15.86 -13.23
N PRO A 210 -13.97 15.24 -12.40
CA PRO A 210 -13.60 14.09 -11.58
C PRO A 210 -12.99 12.93 -12.40
N VAL A 211 -13.52 12.68 -13.60
CA VAL A 211 -13.00 11.67 -14.53
C VAL A 211 -11.58 12.00 -14.99
N ALA A 212 -11.30 13.27 -15.32
CA ALA A 212 -9.96 13.71 -15.68
C ALA A 212 -8.97 13.53 -14.51
N SER A 213 -9.37 13.92 -13.30
CA SER A 213 -8.57 13.69 -12.08
C SER A 213 -8.27 12.21 -11.85
N LEU A 214 -9.23 11.33 -12.11
CA LEU A 214 -9.06 9.89 -11.99
C LEU A 214 -8.09 9.33 -13.04
N ILE A 215 -8.18 9.80 -14.29
CA ILE A 215 -7.23 9.44 -15.36
C ILE A 215 -5.82 9.91 -15.02
N PHE A 216 -5.66 11.15 -14.53
CA PHE A 216 -4.35 11.68 -14.13
C PHE A 216 -3.76 10.87 -12.98
N GLY A 217 -4.58 10.51 -11.99
CA GLY A 217 -4.18 9.62 -10.90
C GLY A 217 -3.75 8.23 -11.39
N ALA A 218 -4.46 7.67 -12.38
CA ALA A 218 -4.10 6.37 -12.97
C ALA A 218 -2.76 6.42 -13.72
N ILE A 219 -2.55 7.43 -14.58
CA ILE A 219 -1.29 7.61 -15.32
C ILE A 219 -0.13 7.85 -14.35
N ALA A 220 -0.31 8.74 -13.37
CA ALA A 220 0.66 8.99 -12.32
C ALA A 220 0.99 7.71 -11.57
N GLY A 221 0.00 6.89 -11.21
CA GLY A 221 0.19 5.61 -10.56
C GLY A 221 1.03 4.62 -11.38
N ILE A 222 0.78 4.51 -12.69
CA ILE A 222 1.52 3.62 -13.60
C ILE A 222 2.99 4.04 -13.69
N ILE A 223 3.26 5.34 -13.93
CA ILE A 223 4.62 5.86 -14.06
C ILE A 223 5.38 5.67 -12.74
N SER A 224 4.75 6.05 -11.62
CA SER A 224 5.36 5.93 -10.28
C SER A 224 5.69 4.49 -9.92
N GLN A 225 4.77 3.57 -10.18
CA GLN A 225 4.96 2.16 -9.92
C GLN A 225 6.04 1.54 -10.82
N SER A 226 6.23 2.06 -12.04
CA SER A 226 7.30 1.63 -12.94
C SER A 226 8.66 2.08 -12.42
N THR A 227 8.77 3.33 -11.96
CA THR A 227 10.01 3.86 -11.36
C THR A 227 10.36 3.16 -10.04
N SER A 228 9.38 2.85 -9.19
CA SER A 228 9.63 2.17 -7.92
C SER A 228 9.72 0.64 -8.02
N TYR A 229 9.43 0.06 -9.19
CA TYR A 229 9.34 -1.39 -9.39
C TYR A 229 10.61 -2.16 -8.99
N PRO A 230 11.84 -1.66 -9.23
CA PRO A 230 13.04 -2.35 -8.81
C PRO A 230 13.12 -2.58 -7.30
N PHE A 231 12.74 -1.57 -6.51
CA PHE A 231 12.69 -1.67 -5.06
C PHE A 231 11.60 -2.63 -4.59
N ASP A 232 10.48 -2.70 -5.31
CA ASP A 232 9.41 -3.66 -5.05
C ASP A 232 9.88 -5.11 -5.24
N ILE A 233 10.67 -5.40 -6.29
CA ILE A 233 11.22 -6.74 -6.52
C ILE A 233 12.15 -7.13 -5.37
N VAL A 234 13.09 -6.25 -5.02
CA VAL A 234 14.05 -6.45 -3.92
C VAL A 234 13.31 -6.66 -2.60
N ARG A 235 12.33 -5.80 -2.31
CA ARG A 235 11.45 -5.92 -1.14
C ARG A 235 10.80 -7.30 -1.09
N ARG A 236 10.15 -7.76 -2.18
CA ARG A 236 9.42 -9.03 -2.16
C ARG A 236 10.34 -10.22 -1.98
N ARG A 237 11.49 -10.25 -2.65
CA ARG A 237 12.48 -11.33 -2.49
C ARG A 237 12.98 -11.42 -1.06
N MET A 238 13.37 -10.30 -0.46
CA MET A 238 13.76 -10.25 0.96
C MET A 238 12.62 -10.66 1.91
N GLN A 239 11.39 -10.23 1.61
CA GLN A 239 10.23 -10.53 2.46
C GLN A 239 9.86 -12.02 2.44
N THR A 240 10.09 -12.73 1.34
CA THR A 240 9.73 -14.14 1.18
C THR A 240 10.85 -15.10 1.52
N ASP A 241 12.08 -14.59 1.67
CA ASP A 241 13.29 -15.37 1.92
C ASP A 241 13.30 -16.06 3.29
N SER A 242 13.19 -17.39 3.29
CA SER A 242 13.40 -18.24 4.47
C SER A 242 14.81 -18.80 4.58
N SER A 243 15.57 -18.85 3.49
CA SER A 243 16.90 -19.49 3.46
C SER A 243 18.04 -18.54 3.82
N GLY A 244 17.78 -17.23 3.89
CA GLY A 244 18.79 -16.22 4.21
C GLY A 244 19.67 -15.84 3.02
N LEU A 245 19.22 -16.13 1.80
CA LEU A 245 19.90 -15.77 0.55
C LEU A 245 19.97 -14.24 0.34
N TYR A 246 19.06 -13.49 0.96
CA TYR A 246 18.88 -12.06 0.77
C TYR A 246 19.01 -11.29 2.10
N PRO A 247 20.21 -11.26 2.72
CA PRO A 247 20.38 -10.72 4.07
C PRO A 247 20.30 -9.19 4.14
N ASN A 248 20.69 -8.50 3.07
CA ASN A 248 20.63 -7.04 2.98
C ASN A 248 20.22 -6.56 1.58
N MET A 249 19.77 -5.31 1.51
CA MET A 249 19.27 -4.71 0.28
C MET A 249 20.33 -4.66 -0.83
N TYR A 250 21.57 -4.28 -0.50
CA TYR A 250 22.64 -4.13 -1.48
C TYR A 250 22.98 -5.46 -2.17
N GLN A 251 23.20 -6.52 -1.39
CA GLN A 251 23.46 -7.86 -1.93
C GLN A 251 22.27 -8.38 -2.73
N THR A 252 21.05 -8.09 -2.29
CA THR A 252 19.84 -8.48 -3.03
C THR A 252 19.77 -7.77 -4.38
N VAL A 253 20.04 -6.47 -4.44
CA VAL A 253 20.10 -5.71 -5.70
C VAL A 253 21.12 -6.33 -6.64
N LEU A 254 22.34 -6.57 -6.16
CA LEU A 254 23.40 -7.20 -6.96
C LEU A 254 23.01 -8.59 -7.47
N TYR A 255 22.34 -9.40 -6.65
CA TYR A 255 21.91 -10.74 -7.06
C TYR A 255 20.77 -10.70 -8.10
N VAL A 256 19.84 -9.75 -7.97
CA VAL A 256 18.67 -9.65 -8.84
C VAL A 256 19.02 -9.10 -10.22
N TYR A 257 19.96 -8.16 -10.29
CA TYR A 257 20.28 -7.36 -11.49
C TYR A 257 21.66 -7.67 -12.09
N ARG A 258 22.27 -8.79 -11.71
CA ARG A 258 23.44 -9.35 -12.39
C ARG A 258 22.99 -10.27 -13.51
#